data_AF-A0A6B1BPY6-F1
#
_entry.id   AF-A0A6B1BPY6-F1
#
_cell.length_a   1.000
_cell.length_b   1.000
_cell.length_c   1.000
_cell.angle_alpha   90.00
_cell.angle_beta   90.00
_cell.angle_gamma   90.00
#
_symmetry.space_group_name_H-M   'P 1'
#
loop_
_entity.id
_entity.type
_entity.pdbx_description
1 polymer ?
#
loop_
_entity_poly.entity_id
_entity_poly.type
_entity_poly.pdbx_seq_one_letter_code
_entity_poly.pdbx_strand_id
1 'polypeptide(L)'
;MELYVPHPYCDPEKVVQSNSGASLSGFNHVQALSKYCEVYMPASDAVDYGPNLHGIRPAFETIDVSRQWFARQDFDGVLMFEPRADDLAFFRHVCPAPIVIRLSCSFGRNRDFMDKVLQCYSLLRPYDALSPKSAYTADEVGKIVFDRSYLHAITNGVDAEVFVPMDKLQARKEIVDKTGDQRFLEMPVVGFCGRFEPGKGAYPFLRMADLNPNVLFAVIGKQFAPVTHAPNVIFLGAQPYTDMPLYYNMLDVLCALSVYSYESCPSTVIEGMACGLPVVATNFAGAPELLGSCGRLIEIERFEDEPLNVTGYIAPEVISDAVRDLLNSKTEREKLGERARKRALNFSWDCMAQQHMTLFENLRIKRDAPACPIPITVSFTQGCDASGVPKSMSKGFNYLGSVQGPLPRISFLGQDMSLIEGLGLHLMQYLHPNEVEAALLGLCSDRDTAYKMLRKVRHFSDMLTAP
;
A
#
# COMPACT_ATOMS: atom_id res chain seq x y z
N MET A 1 24.10 -1.14 3.54
CA MET A 1 22.90 -1.58 4.27
C MET A 1 22.39 -2.82 3.57
N GLU A 2 21.92 -3.83 4.29
CA GLU A 2 21.33 -5.05 3.72
C GLU A 2 19.85 -5.16 4.10
N LEU A 3 18.95 -5.20 3.11
CA LEU A 3 17.51 -5.31 3.31
C LEU A 3 16.98 -6.65 2.82
N TYR A 4 16.11 -7.27 3.61
CA TYR A 4 15.36 -8.46 3.18
C TYR A 4 13.94 -8.08 2.76
N VAL A 5 13.54 -8.47 1.56
CA VAL A 5 12.21 -8.26 0.99
C VAL A 5 11.56 -9.64 0.80
N PRO A 6 10.57 -10.05 1.63
CA PRO A 6 9.99 -11.39 1.57
C PRO A 6 9.04 -11.62 0.38
N HIS A 7 9.09 -10.76 -0.64
CA HIS A 7 8.22 -10.79 -1.81
C HIS A 7 9.06 -10.85 -3.09
N PRO A 8 8.73 -11.72 -4.06
CA PRO A 8 9.53 -11.92 -5.26
C PRO A 8 9.18 -10.86 -6.34
N TYR A 9 9.51 -9.59 -6.08
CA TYR A 9 9.25 -8.47 -7.02
C TYR A 9 10.39 -8.23 -8.01
N CYS A 10 11.33 -9.14 -8.19
CA CYS A 10 12.50 -8.96 -9.06
C CYS A 10 12.37 -9.59 -10.45
N ASP A 11 11.39 -10.46 -10.65
CA ASP A 11 11.18 -11.18 -11.91
C ASP A 11 10.36 -10.28 -12.87
N PRO A 12 10.98 -9.68 -13.90
CA PRO A 12 10.29 -8.76 -14.81
C PRO A 12 9.19 -9.47 -15.59
N GLU A 13 9.37 -10.75 -15.93
CA GLU A 13 8.38 -11.52 -16.68
C GLU A 13 7.13 -11.75 -15.84
N LYS A 14 7.27 -12.10 -14.56
CA LYS A 14 6.12 -12.24 -13.64
C LYS A 14 5.43 -10.91 -13.35
N VAL A 15 6.18 -9.82 -13.25
CA VAL A 15 5.63 -8.48 -13.02
C VAL A 15 4.81 -8.02 -14.22
N VAL A 16 5.36 -8.17 -15.44
CA VAL A 16 4.69 -7.85 -16.71
C VAL A 16 3.45 -8.72 -16.91
N GLN A 17 3.50 -10.02 -16.60
CA GLN A 17 2.34 -10.92 -16.70
C GLN A 17 1.21 -10.53 -15.73
N SER A 18 1.54 -9.98 -14.55
CA SER A 18 0.53 -9.63 -13.55
C SER A 18 -0.34 -8.42 -13.93
N ASN A 19 0.16 -7.52 -14.79
CA ASN A 19 -0.52 -6.28 -15.20
C ASN A 19 -1.14 -5.47 -14.05
N SER A 20 -0.59 -5.60 -12.84
CA SER A 20 -1.11 -4.97 -11.63
C SER A 20 -0.22 -3.79 -11.22
N GLY A 21 -0.82 -2.63 -10.96
CA GLY A 21 -0.08 -1.44 -10.51
C GLY A 21 0.67 -1.66 -9.20
N ALA A 22 0.18 -2.56 -8.33
CA ALA A 22 0.86 -2.93 -7.10
C ALA A 22 2.14 -3.73 -7.36
N SER A 23 2.10 -4.68 -8.31
CA SER A 23 3.27 -5.48 -8.70
C SER A 23 4.36 -4.63 -9.33
N LEU A 24 3.98 -3.74 -10.26
CA LEU A 24 4.92 -2.85 -10.93
C LEU A 24 5.54 -1.84 -9.95
N SER A 25 4.72 -1.29 -9.04
CA SER A 25 5.22 -0.44 -7.97
C SER A 25 6.16 -1.17 -7.03
N GLY A 26 5.92 -2.47 -6.74
CA GLY A 26 6.82 -3.30 -5.93
C GLY A 26 8.17 -3.51 -6.63
N PHE A 27 8.13 -3.85 -7.92
CA PHE A 27 9.32 -4.01 -8.75
C PHE A 27 10.17 -2.74 -8.78
N ASN A 28 9.56 -1.59 -9.14
CA ASN A 28 10.29 -0.33 -9.22
C ASN A 28 10.83 0.13 -7.87
N HIS A 29 10.12 -0.16 -6.78
CA HIS A 29 10.60 0.13 -5.42
C HIS A 29 11.87 -0.67 -5.11
N VAL A 30 11.85 -1.97 -5.35
CA VAL A 30 13.01 -2.85 -5.12
C VAL A 30 14.20 -2.44 -5.99
N GLN A 31 13.98 -2.14 -7.28
CA GLN A 31 15.03 -1.67 -8.19
C GLN A 31 15.63 -0.33 -7.76
N ALA A 32 14.83 0.57 -7.18
CA ALA A 32 15.34 1.84 -6.68
C ALA A 32 16.15 1.67 -5.40
N LEU A 33 15.73 0.76 -4.50
CA LEU A 33 16.49 0.44 -3.29
C LEU A 33 17.86 -0.17 -3.62
N SER A 34 17.97 -1.03 -4.64
CA SER A 34 19.25 -1.66 -4.99
C SER A 34 20.34 -0.66 -5.43
N LYS A 35 19.98 0.57 -5.78
CA LYS A 35 20.96 1.66 -6.02
C LYS A 35 21.63 2.16 -4.74
N TYR A 36 21.02 1.94 -3.57
CA TYR A 36 21.44 2.49 -2.27
C TYR A 36 21.77 1.42 -1.22
N CYS A 37 21.33 0.18 -1.41
CA CYS A 37 21.57 -0.93 -0.49
C CYS A 37 21.59 -2.28 -1.19
N GLU A 38 22.10 -3.30 -0.51
CA GLU A 38 21.95 -4.69 -0.90
C GLU A 38 20.51 -5.14 -0.61
N VAL A 39 19.81 -5.68 -1.61
CA VAL A 39 18.43 -6.15 -1.46
C VAL A 39 18.36 -7.65 -1.71
N TYR A 40 17.88 -8.38 -0.71
CA TYR A 40 17.77 -9.82 -0.71
C TYR A 40 16.30 -10.26 -0.76
N MET A 41 15.98 -11.22 -1.63
CA MET A 41 14.62 -11.70 -1.85
C MET A 41 14.56 -13.22 -1.95
N PRO A 42 13.39 -13.84 -1.69
CA PRO A 42 13.21 -15.27 -1.88
C PRO A 42 13.26 -15.65 -3.38
N ALA A 43 14.10 -16.62 -3.71
CA ALA A 43 14.18 -17.25 -5.03
C ALA A 43 14.27 -18.78 -4.90
N SER A 44 13.92 -19.52 -5.96
CA SER A 44 14.01 -20.99 -5.97
C SER A 44 15.46 -21.47 -5.86
N ASP A 45 16.36 -20.72 -6.48
CA ASP A 45 17.81 -20.92 -6.49
C ASP A 45 18.50 -19.59 -6.23
N ALA A 46 19.74 -19.63 -5.73
CA ALA A 46 20.53 -18.41 -5.57
C ALA A 46 20.83 -17.81 -6.95
N VAL A 47 20.36 -16.60 -7.20
CA VAL A 47 20.50 -15.91 -8.49
C VAL A 47 20.55 -14.41 -8.29
N ASP A 48 21.43 -13.72 -8.99
CA ASP A 48 21.49 -12.26 -8.96
C ASP A 48 20.63 -11.69 -10.08
N TYR A 49 19.75 -10.74 -9.71
CA TYR A 49 18.83 -10.08 -10.63
C TYR A 49 19.37 -8.74 -11.15
N GLY A 50 20.53 -8.30 -10.66
CA GLY A 50 21.19 -7.06 -11.02
C GLY A 50 22.18 -6.62 -9.95
N PRO A 51 22.82 -5.45 -10.12
CA PRO A 51 23.68 -4.87 -9.09
C PRO A 51 22.92 -4.75 -7.77
N ASN A 52 23.52 -5.29 -6.70
CA ASN A 52 23.02 -5.26 -5.33
C ASN A 52 21.60 -5.87 -5.15
N LEU A 53 21.21 -6.79 -6.04
CA LEU A 53 19.89 -7.40 -6.05
C LEU A 53 20.00 -8.93 -6.10
N HIS A 54 19.76 -9.56 -4.97
CA HIS A 54 20.10 -10.96 -4.72
C HIS A 54 18.85 -11.81 -4.45
N GLY A 55 18.69 -12.86 -5.25
CA GLY A 55 17.80 -13.98 -4.98
C GLY A 55 18.49 -14.98 -4.08
N ILE A 56 17.89 -15.27 -2.93
CA ILE A 56 18.39 -16.27 -1.99
C ILE A 56 17.31 -17.31 -1.74
N ARG A 57 17.75 -18.56 -1.53
CA ARG A 57 16.87 -19.65 -1.12
C ARG A 57 16.86 -19.71 0.40
N PRO A 58 15.85 -19.15 1.07
CA PRO A 58 15.81 -19.23 2.52
C PRO A 58 15.60 -20.67 2.99
N ALA A 59 16.33 -21.06 4.03
CA ALA A 59 16.19 -22.36 4.67
C ALA A 59 15.01 -22.34 5.67
N PHE A 60 13.78 -22.37 5.15
CA PHE A 60 12.54 -22.33 5.96
C PHE A 60 12.03 -23.73 6.36
N GLU A 61 12.92 -24.61 6.83
CA GLU A 61 12.53 -25.96 7.25
C GLU A 61 11.86 -25.98 8.64
N THR A 62 12.38 -25.18 9.57
CA THR A 62 11.83 -24.97 10.91
C THR A 62 12.07 -23.54 11.37
N ILE A 63 11.36 -23.06 12.39
CA ILE A 63 11.59 -21.72 12.96
C ILE A 63 13.03 -21.57 13.47
N ASP A 64 13.59 -22.59 14.11
CA ASP A 64 14.96 -22.54 14.64
C ASP A 64 16.02 -22.50 13.53
N VAL A 65 15.85 -23.28 12.47
CA VAL A 65 16.73 -23.24 11.28
C VAL A 65 16.60 -21.88 10.59
N SER A 66 15.38 -21.37 10.45
CA SER A 66 15.12 -20.04 9.87
C SER A 66 15.74 -18.93 10.70
N ARG A 67 15.64 -19.01 12.03
CA ARG A 67 16.22 -18.05 12.97
C ARG A 67 17.73 -18.09 12.95
N GLN A 68 18.34 -19.26 12.94
CA GLN A 68 19.79 -19.38 12.81
C GLN A 68 20.26 -18.86 11.45
N TRP A 69 19.49 -19.11 10.40
CA TRP A 69 19.79 -18.59 9.07
C TRP A 69 19.70 -17.07 9.04
N PHE A 70 18.61 -16.47 9.52
CA PHE A 70 18.43 -15.02 9.62
C PHE A 70 19.40 -14.36 10.59
N ALA A 71 19.71 -14.97 11.73
CA ALA A 71 20.70 -14.43 12.67
C ALA A 71 22.14 -14.50 12.13
N ARG A 72 22.40 -15.37 11.14
CA ARG A 72 23.65 -15.39 10.38
C ARG A 72 23.65 -14.36 9.24
N GLN A 73 22.50 -13.86 8.83
CA GLN A 73 22.40 -12.75 7.88
C GLN A 73 22.41 -11.45 8.68
N ASP A 74 23.31 -10.52 8.37
CA ASP A 74 23.39 -9.24 9.09
C ASP A 74 22.43 -8.21 8.47
N PHE A 75 21.16 -8.59 8.30
CA PHE A 75 20.17 -7.70 7.70
C PHE A 75 19.93 -6.50 8.61
N ASP A 76 19.94 -5.33 8.00
CA ASP A 76 19.68 -4.05 8.62
C ASP A 76 18.19 -3.72 8.70
N GLY A 77 17.35 -4.39 7.89
CA GLY A 77 15.91 -4.21 7.90
C GLY A 77 15.17 -5.23 7.05
N VAL A 78 13.86 -5.35 7.30
CA VAL A 78 12.93 -6.14 6.49
C VAL A 78 11.85 -5.21 5.93
N LEU A 79 11.64 -5.25 4.62
CA LEU A 79 10.60 -4.47 3.94
C LEU A 79 9.50 -5.38 3.41
N MET A 80 8.35 -5.36 4.08
CA MET A 80 7.17 -6.14 3.68
C MET A 80 6.25 -5.31 2.79
N PHE A 81 5.69 -5.94 1.76
CA PHE A 81 4.65 -5.34 0.93
C PHE A 81 3.31 -5.96 1.31
N GLU A 82 2.36 -5.11 1.72
CA GLU A 82 1.07 -5.48 2.32
C GLU A 82 1.13 -5.99 3.78
N PRO A 83 0.09 -5.70 4.59
CA PRO A 83 -0.01 -6.22 5.94
C PRO A 83 -0.35 -7.71 5.93
N ARG A 84 0.62 -8.54 6.30
CA ARG A 84 0.49 -9.99 6.47
C ARG A 84 0.91 -10.36 7.89
N ALA A 85 -0.07 -10.55 8.76
CA ALA A 85 0.17 -10.80 10.18
C ALA A 85 0.98 -12.08 10.42
N ASP A 86 0.75 -13.13 9.63
CA ASP A 86 1.49 -14.39 9.74
C ASP A 86 2.98 -14.22 9.39
N ASP A 87 3.26 -13.56 8.26
CA ASP A 87 4.63 -13.24 7.84
C ASP A 87 5.33 -12.34 8.87
N LEU A 88 4.63 -11.31 9.38
CA LEU A 88 5.16 -10.42 10.39
C LEU A 88 5.45 -11.15 11.70
N ALA A 89 4.54 -12.03 12.13
CA ALA A 89 4.74 -12.87 13.29
C ALA A 89 6.00 -13.71 13.10
N PHE A 90 6.19 -14.34 11.95
CA PHE A 90 7.42 -15.09 11.66
C PHE A 90 8.68 -14.20 11.70
N PHE A 91 8.74 -13.12 10.91
CA PHE A 91 9.93 -12.27 10.81
C PHE A 91 10.31 -11.61 12.12
N ARG A 92 9.32 -11.20 12.93
CA ARG A 92 9.56 -10.68 14.28
C ARG A 92 10.35 -11.65 15.15
N HIS A 93 10.09 -12.95 15.04
CA HIS A 93 10.72 -13.97 15.89
C HIS A 93 12.12 -14.34 15.41
N VAL A 94 12.35 -14.29 14.10
CA VAL A 94 13.59 -14.77 13.49
C VAL A 94 14.59 -13.66 13.16
N CYS A 95 14.11 -12.42 12.98
CA CYS A 95 14.92 -11.28 12.53
C CYS A 95 14.88 -10.13 13.57
N PRO A 96 16.03 -9.77 14.19
CA PRO A 96 16.09 -8.66 15.15
C PRO A 96 16.05 -7.28 14.48
N ALA A 97 16.24 -7.20 13.16
CA ALA A 97 16.21 -5.96 12.41
C ALA A 97 14.81 -5.32 12.36
N PRO A 98 14.69 -3.99 12.27
CA PRO A 98 13.42 -3.29 12.03
C PRO A 98 12.63 -3.86 10.86
N ILE A 99 11.31 -3.97 11.04
CA ILE A 99 10.38 -4.37 10.00
C ILE A 99 9.55 -3.15 9.60
N VAL A 100 9.55 -2.83 8.31
CA VAL A 100 8.71 -1.78 7.71
C VAL A 100 7.67 -2.43 6.81
N ILE A 101 6.39 -2.14 7.04
CA ILE A 101 5.28 -2.71 6.29
C ILE A 101 4.66 -1.65 5.38
N ARG A 102 4.76 -1.83 4.07
CA ARG A 102 4.19 -0.95 3.06
C ARG A 102 2.69 -1.18 2.94
N LEU A 103 1.90 -0.11 3.09
CA LEU A 103 0.44 -0.15 2.96
C LEU A 103 0.02 0.43 1.60
N SER A 104 -0.58 -0.39 0.74
CA SER A 104 -0.90 0.01 -0.64
C SER A 104 -2.29 0.57 -0.85
N CYS A 105 -3.20 0.40 0.10
CA CYS A 105 -4.58 0.83 -0.03
C CYS A 105 -4.96 1.90 0.98
N SER A 106 -5.82 2.79 0.52
CA SER A 106 -6.56 3.72 1.34
C SER A 106 -7.91 3.12 1.73
N PHE A 107 -8.63 3.86 2.57
CA PHE A 107 -9.70 3.36 3.39
C PHE A 107 -10.98 3.14 2.63
N GLY A 108 -11.56 1.97 2.90
CA GLY A 108 -13.00 1.82 2.95
C GLY A 108 -13.38 0.91 4.12
N ARG A 109 -14.67 0.78 4.45
CA ARG A 109 -15.16 -0.19 5.48
C ARG A 109 -14.97 -1.66 5.08
N ASN A 110 -13.90 -1.99 4.35
CA ASN A 110 -13.42 -3.36 4.22
C ASN A 110 -12.77 -3.77 5.53
N ARG A 111 -13.55 -4.47 6.36
CA ARG A 111 -13.10 -5.06 7.63
C ARG A 111 -11.82 -5.86 7.46
N ASP A 112 -11.62 -6.54 6.33
CA ASP A 112 -10.47 -7.43 6.14
C ASP A 112 -9.13 -6.68 6.11
N PHE A 113 -9.05 -5.50 5.48
CA PHE A 113 -7.81 -4.72 5.45
C PHE A 113 -7.55 -4.08 6.82
N MET A 114 -8.58 -3.52 7.45
CA MET A 114 -8.48 -2.96 8.80
C MET A 114 -8.02 -4.01 9.80
N ASP A 115 -8.63 -5.20 9.77
CA ASP A 115 -8.29 -6.31 10.64
C ASP A 115 -6.82 -6.72 10.43
N LYS A 116 -6.34 -6.77 9.18
CA LYS A 116 -4.93 -7.06 8.87
C LYS A 116 -3.98 -5.98 9.41
N VAL A 117 -4.31 -4.70 9.24
CA VAL A 117 -3.51 -3.59 9.77
C VAL A 117 -3.49 -3.62 11.29
N LEU A 118 -4.63 -3.84 11.96
CA LEU A 118 -4.71 -3.95 13.42
C LEU A 118 -3.98 -5.17 13.96
N GLN A 119 -4.05 -6.31 13.26
CA GLN A 119 -3.27 -7.50 13.57
C GLN A 119 -1.77 -7.25 13.41
N CYS A 120 -1.34 -6.54 12.36
CA CYS A 120 0.06 -6.18 12.21
C CYS A 120 0.50 -5.19 13.29
N TYR A 121 -0.32 -4.17 13.56
CA TYR A 121 -0.07 -3.14 14.56
C TYR A 121 0.11 -3.75 15.96
N SER A 122 -0.70 -4.74 16.36
CA SER A 122 -0.54 -5.43 17.65
C SER A 122 0.76 -6.26 17.75
N LEU A 123 1.40 -6.55 16.61
CA LEU A 123 2.63 -7.32 16.53
C LEU A 123 3.88 -6.45 16.34
N LEU A 124 3.76 -5.15 16.09
CA LEU A 124 4.90 -4.24 15.91
C LEU A 124 5.73 -4.15 17.21
N ARG A 125 7.05 -4.16 17.05
CA ARG A 125 7.99 -3.82 18.13
C ARG A 125 8.19 -2.30 18.14
N PRO A 126 8.72 -1.71 19.24
CA PRO A 126 8.94 -0.27 19.34
C PRO A 126 9.75 0.36 18.20
N TYR A 127 10.53 -0.45 17.48
CA TYR A 127 11.41 -0.06 16.37
C TYR A 127 10.96 -0.65 15.02
N ASP A 128 9.70 -1.05 14.88
CA ASP A 128 9.08 -1.37 13.59
C ASP A 128 8.23 -0.18 13.10
N ALA A 129 7.77 -0.23 11.86
CA ALA A 129 6.93 0.84 11.29
C ALA A 129 5.93 0.34 10.25
N LEU A 130 4.86 1.11 10.09
CA LEU A 130 3.96 1.07 8.93
C LEU A 130 4.33 2.21 8.00
N SER A 131 4.46 1.92 6.70
CA SER A 131 4.72 2.90 5.65
C SER A 131 3.56 3.02 4.66
N PRO A 132 2.56 3.85 4.96
CA PRO A 132 1.53 4.28 4.02
C PRO A 132 2.11 4.92 2.76
N LYS A 133 1.47 4.70 1.59
CA LYS A 133 1.87 5.37 0.34
C LYS A 133 1.40 6.82 0.20
N SER A 134 0.65 7.33 1.16
CA SER A 134 0.18 8.73 1.21
C SER A 134 -0.10 9.15 2.65
N ALA A 135 -0.05 10.46 2.89
CA ALA A 135 -0.50 11.07 4.13
C ALA A 135 -1.99 10.77 4.38
N TYR A 136 -2.81 10.73 3.33
CA TYR A 136 -4.22 10.32 3.44
C TYR A 136 -4.36 8.92 4.07
N THR A 137 -3.63 7.92 3.56
CA THR A 137 -3.66 6.58 4.15
C THR A 137 -3.10 6.59 5.57
N ALA A 138 -2.05 7.37 5.86
CA ALA A 138 -1.55 7.51 7.24
C ALA A 138 -2.60 8.11 8.18
N ASP A 139 -3.33 9.13 7.73
CA ASP A 139 -4.35 9.80 8.54
C ASP A 139 -5.47 8.86 8.90
N GLU A 140 -5.99 8.06 7.97
CA GLU A 140 -7.05 7.16 8.37
C GLU A 140 -6.58 5.89 9.09
N VAL A 141 -5.33 5.42 8.90
CA VAL A 141 -4.78 4.37 9.79
C VAL A 141 -4.68 4.95 11.20
N GLY A 142 -4.27 6.21 11.31
CA GLY A 142 -4.20 6.96 12.56
C GLY A 142 -5.54 7.12 13.30
N LYS A 143 -6.69 6.85 12.65
CA LYS A 143 -8.00 6.84 13.32
C LYS A 143 -8.26 5.55 14.10
N ILE A 144 -7.57 4.46 13.77
CA ILE A 144 -7.80 3.12 14.36
C ILE A 144 -6.60 2.59 15.16
N VAL A 145 -5.41 3.17 14.97
CA VAL A 145 -4.22 2.85 15.79
C VAL A 145 -3.98 3.92 16.85
N PHE A 146 -3.48 3.52 18.01
CA PHE A 146 -3.28 4.42 19.15
C PHE A 146 -2.03 5.29 19.00
N ASP A 147 -0.90 4.69 18.61
CA ASP A 147 0.38 5.36 18.48
C ASP A 147 0.67 5.67 17.00
N ARG A 148 0.50 6.95 16.63
CA ARG A 148 0.76 7.42 15.28
C ARG A 148 2.25 7.50 14.95
N SER A 149 3.15 7.34 15.93
CA SER A 149 4.60 7.34 15.70
C SER A 149 5.08 6.14 14.88
N TYR A 150 4.26 5.10 14.73
CA TYR A 150 4.50 3.99 13.82
C TYR A 150 4.21 4.32 12.35
N LEU A 151 3.56 5.44 12.04
CA LEU A 151 3.08 5.76 10.69
C LEU A 151 4.05 6.70 9.98
N HIS A 152 4.67 6.21 8.91
CA HIS A 152 5.61 6.98 8.08
C HIS A 152 5.16 6.98 6.63
N ALA A 153 4.44 8.03 6.23
CA ALA A 153 3.97 8.17 4.84
C ALA A 153 5.17 8.34 3.89
N ILE A 154 5.32 7.40 2.95
CA ILE A 154 6.34 7.45 1.89
C ILE A 154 5.67 7.16 0.54
N THR A 155 5.53 8.20 -0.25
CA THR A 155 4.88 8.17 -1.56
C THR A 155 5.63 7.31 -2.56
N ASN A 156 4.90 6.70 -3.51
CA ASN A 156 5.54 6.03 -4.64
C ASN A 156 6.26 7.01 -5.56
N GLY A 157 7.22 6.47 -6.32
CA GLY A 157 7.96 7.23 -7.31
C GLY A 157 7.40 7.14 -8.73
N VAL A 158 7.98 7.94 -9.61
CA VAL A 158 7.90 7.84 -11.07
C VAL A 158 9.31 7.76 -11.65
N ASP A 159 9.46 7.05 -12.76
CA ASP A 159 10.68 7.10 -13.56
C ASP A 159 10.65 8.37 -14.43
N ALA A 160 11.35 9.41 -13.96
CA ALA A 160 11.38 10.70 -14.62
C ALA A 160 12.22 10.73 -15.91
N GLU A 161 12.97 9.68 -16.21
CA GLU A 161 13.74 9.51 -17.45
C GLU A 161 12.88 8.85 -18.54
N VAL A 162 11.98 7.94 -18.15
CA VAL A 162 11.02 7.29 -19.05
C VAL A 162 9.80 8.18 -19.30
N PHE A 163 9.18 8.71 -18.24
CA PHE A 163 8.03 9.60 -18.34
C PHE A 163 8.53 11.03 -18.51
N VAL A 164 8.69 11.47 -19.75
CA VAL A 164 9.15 12.80 -20.12
C VAL A 164 8.16 13.47 -21.06
N PRO A 165 8.08 14.81 -21.08
CA PRO A 165 7.36 15.54 -22.12
C PRO A 165 7.96 15.22 -23.50
N MET A 166 7.09 14.90 -24.46
CA MET A 166 7.44 14.60 -25.85
C MET A 166 6.67 15.53 -26.81
N ASP A 167 7.04 15.51 -28.10
CA ASP A 167 6.26 16.21 -29.11
C ASP A 167 4.88 15.57 -29.28
N LYS A 168 3.84 16.30 -28.89
CA LYS A 168 2.45 15.84 -28.90
C LYS A 168 1.96 15.46 -30.29
N LEU A 169 2.38 16.20 -31.33
CA LEU A 169 1.93 15.93 -32.70
C LEU A 169 2.55 14.62 -33.21
N GLN A 170 3.83 14.39 -32.92
CA GLN A 170 4.50 13.13 -33.22
C GLN A 170 3.86 11.97 -32.47
N ALA A 171 3.58 12.12 -31.17
CA ALA A 171 2.89 11.10 -30.39
C ALA A 171 1.52 10.74 -30.99
N ARG A 172 0.73 11.74 -31.40
CA ARG A 172 -0.55 11.51 -32.08
C ARG A 172 -0.40 10.80 -33.42
N LYS A 173 0.58 11.18 -34.25
CA LYS A 173 0.84 10.49 -35.52
C LYS A 173 1.11 9.01 -35.32
N GLU A 174 1.94 8.65 -34.34
CA GLU A 174 2.22 7.24 -34.05
C GLU A 174 0.96 6.49 -33.58
N ILE A 175 0.09 7.14 -32.80
CA ILE A 175 -1.18 6.54 -32.40
C ILE A 175 -2.14 6.39 -33.58
N VAL A 176 -2.16 7.34 -34.52
CA VAL A 176 -2.91 7.20 -35.78
C VAL A 176 -2.36 6.04 -36.60
N ASP A 177 -1.04 5.87 -36.71
CA ASP A 177 -0.44 4.74 -37.42
C ASP A 177 -0.82 3.39 -36.78
N LYS A 178 -0.94 3.35 -35.45
CA LYS A 178 -1.36 2.16 -34.69
C LYS A 178 -2.87 1.85 -34.80
N THR A 179 -3.73 2.87 -34.92
CA THR A 179 -5.19 2.72 -34.78
C THR A 179 -5.97 2.96 -36.07
N GLY A 180 -5.40 3.69 -37.03
CA GLY A 180 -6.07 4.19 -38.23
C GLY A 180 -7.03 5.37 -38.00
N ASP A 181 -7.18 5.86 -36.77
CA ASP A 181 -8.19 6.87 -36.42
C ASP A 181 -7.67 8.30 -36.50
N GLN A 182 -7.98 9.00 -37.60
CA GLN A 182 -7.51 10.38 -37.84
C GLN A 182 -7.99 11.40 -36.81
N ARG A 183 -9.03 11.09 -36.02
CA ARG A 183 -9.59 12.01 -35.03
C ARG A 183 -8.57 12.43 -33.96
N PHE A 184 -7.54 11.63 -33.70
CA PHE A 184 -6.45 11.99 -32.78
C PHE A 184 -5.66 13.23 -33.26
N LEU A 185 -5.62 13.51 -34.56
CA LEU A 185 -4.96 14.69 -35.14
C LEU A 185 -5.90 15.89 -35.26
N GLU A 186 -7.21 15.66 -35.31
CA GLU A 186 -8.22 16.66 -35.63
C GLU A 186 -8.88 17.25 -34.37
N MET A 187 -8.97 16.47 -33.29
CA MET A 187 -9.72 16.82 -32.09
C MET A 187 -8.80 17.00 -30.87
N PRO A 188 -9.22 17.79 -29.86
CA PRO A 188 -8.61 17.73 -28.54
C PRO A 188 -8.82 16.35 -27.92
N VAL A 189 -7.80 15.84 -27.22
CA VAL A 189 -7.82 14.46 -26.69
C VAL A 189 -7.77 14.47 -25.16
N VAL A 190 -8.78 13.90 -24.51
CA VAL A 190 -8.86 13.74 -23.05
C VAL A 190 -8.69 12.28 -22.69
N GLY A 191 -7.76 11.97 -21.81
CA GLY A 191 -7.39 10.59 -21.49
C GLY A 191 -7.88 10.11 -20.14
N PHE A 192 -8.20 8.82 -20.07
CA PHE A 192 -8.33 8.04 -18.85
C PHE A 192 -7.28 6.93 -18.87
N CYS A 193 -6.48 6.80 -17.81
CA CYS A 193 -5.47 5.74 -17.72
C CYS A 193 -5.74 4.82 -16.52
N GLY A 194 -5.72 3.52 -16.74
CA GLY A 194 -5.89 2.49 -15.71
C GLY A 194 -7.09 1.58 -15.93
N ARG A 195 -7.45 0.79 -14.91
CA ARG A 195 -8.61 -0.11 -14.98
C ARG A 195 -9.88 0.70 -15.20
N PHE A 196 -10.62 0.39 -16.26
CA PHE A 196 -11.87 1.07 -16.57
C PHE A 196 -13.04 0.41 -15.84
N GLU A 197 -13.18 0.78 -14.56
CA GLU A 197 -14.18 0.24 -13.63
C GLU A 197 -14.85 1.35 -12.81
N PRO A 198 -16.02 1.09 -12.18
CA PRO A 198 -16.79 2.12 -11.47
C PRO A 198 -15.99 2.93 -10.44
N GLY A 199 -15.22 2.26 -9.57
CA GLY A 199 -14.42 2.94 -8.54
C GLY A 199 -13.31 3.83 -9.10
N LYS A 200 -12.82 3.55 -10.32
CA LYS A 200 -11.80 4.37 -10.98
C LYS A 200 -12.40 5.58 -11.72
N GLY A 201 -13.72 5.76 -11.68
CA GLY A 201 -14.40 6.89 -12.32
C GLY A 201 -14.80 6.64 -13.78
N ALA A 202 -14.94 5.37 -14.19
CA ALA A 202 -15.33 5.03 -15.55
C ALA A 202 -16.68 5.65 -15.97
N TYR A 203 -17.69 5.55 -15.11
CA TYR A 203 -19.02 6.11 -15.40
C TYR A 203 -19.03 7.64 -15.58
N PRO A 204 -18.50 8.45 -14.63
CA PRO A 204 -18.45 9.91 -14.83
C PRO A 204 -17.59 10.31 -16.04
N PHE A 205 -16.55 9.53 -16.39
CA PHE A 205 -15.77 9.76 -17.61
C PHE A 205 -16.61 9.59 -18.89
N LEU A 206 -17.43 8.53 -18.97
CA LEU A 206 -18.35 8.33 -20.11
C LEU A 206 -19.39 9.44 -20.21
N ARG A 207 -20.00 9.81 -19.07
CA ARG A 207 -21.01 10.88 -19.05
C ARG A 207 -20.43 12.24 -19.42
N MET A 208 -19.19 12.52 -19.03
CA MET A 208 -18.46 13.70 -19.51
C MET A 208 -18.26 13.65 -21.03
N ALA A 209 -18.00 12.48 -21.61
CA ALA A 209 -17.84 12.35 -23.06
C ALA A 209 -19.14 12.67 -23.81
N ASP A 210 -20.30 12.24 -23.29
CA ASP A 210 -21.62 12.58 -23.84
C ASP A 210 -21.85 14.10 -23.88
N LEU A 211 -21.34 14.83 -22.88
CA LEU A 211 -21.49 16.29 -22.75
C LEU A 211 -20.54 17.08 -23.67
N ASN A 212 -19.56 16.43 -24.31
CA ASN A 212 -18.50 17.09 -25.08
C ASN A 212 -18.26 16.39 -26.43
N PRO A 213 -19.22 16.43 -27.38
CA PRO A 213 -19.12 15.70 -28.65
C PRO A 213 -17.96 16.14 -29.56
N ASN A 214 -17.41 17.34 -29.34
CA ASN A 214 -16.27 17.90 -30.10
C ASN A 214 -14.89 17.55 -29.50
N VAL A 215 -14.85 16.70 -28.48
CA VAL A 215 -13.62 16.24 -27.81
C VAL A 215 -13.53 14.72 -27.96
N LEU A 216 -12.32 14.22 -28.23
CA LEU A 216 -12.04 12.79 -28.30
C LEU A 216 -11.61 12.27 -26.92
N PHE A 217 -12.24 11.20 -26.45
CA PHE A 217 -11.96 10.60 -25.15
C PHE A 217 -11.26 9.27 -25.32
N ALA A 218 -10.01 9.16 -24.87
CA ALA A 218 -9.19 7.97 -24.98
C ALA A 218 -9.17 7.20 -23.65
N VAL A 219 -9.59 5.93 -23.67
CA VAL A 219 -9.51 5.02 -22.53
C VAL A 219 -8.32 4.08 -22.72
N ILE A 220 -7.29 4.26 -21.90
CA ILE A 220 -6.03 3.51 -21.92
C ILE A 220 -5.99 2.59 -20.70
N GLY A 221 -6.32 1.32 -20.90
CA GLY A 221 -6.31 0.32 -19.85
C GLY A 221 -7.33 -0.79 -20.06
N LYS A 222 -7.31 -1.76 -19.14
CA LYS A 222 -8.19 -2.93 -19.22
C LYS A 222 -9.62 -2.55 -18.84
N GLN A 223 -10.56 -2.94 -19.70
CA GLN A 223 -11.99 -2.86 -19.43
C GLN A 223 -12.47 -4.15 -18.76
N PHE A 224 -13.37 -4.02 -17.78
CA PHE A 224 -13.95 -5.18 -17.09
C PHE A 224 -15.07 -5.86 -17.91
N ALA A 225 -15.94 -5.06 -18.52
CA ALA A 225 -17.03 -5.52 -19.36
C ALA A 225 -17.33 -4.47 -20.45
N PRO A 226 -17.86 -4.87 -21.62
CA PRO A 226 -18.33 -3.93 -22.63
C PRO A 226 -19.33 -2.93 -22.02
N VAL A 227 -19.21 -1.66 -22.40
CA VAL A 227 -20.09 -0.58 -21.93
C VAL A 227 -20.60 0.20 -23.12
N THR A 228 -21.82 0.69 -23.06
CA THR A 228 -22.33 1.64 -24.05
C THR A 228 -21.67 3.00 -23.83
N HIS A 229 -21.25 3.65 -24.91
CA HIS A 229 -20.56 4.93 -24.87
C HIS A 229 -20.85 5.75 -26.13
N ALA A 230 -20.62 7.06 -26.05
CA ALA A 230 -20.69 7.95 -27.20
C ALA A 230 -19.61 7.61 -28.26
N PRO A 231 -19.84 7.99 -29.54
CA PRO A 231 -18.93 7.67 -30.65
C PRO A 231 -17.56 8.36 -30.56
N ASN A 232 -17.43 9.39 -29.72
CA ASN A 232 -16.19 10.11 -29.44
C ASN A 232 -15.36 9.46 -28.31
N VAL A 233 -15.73 8.26 -27.83
CA VAL A 233 -14.94 7.49 -26.86
C VAL A 233 -14.23 6.35 -27.58
N ILE A 234 -12.91 6.28 -27.43
CA ILE A 234 -12.02 5.27 -28.03
C ILE A 234 -11.37 4.44 -26.94
N PHE A 235 -11.58 3.14 -26.99
CA PHE A 235 -10.92 2.19 -26.10
C PHE A 235 -9.64 1.69 -26.77
N LEU A 236 -8.49 2.03 -26.18
CA LEU A 236 -7.18 1.61 -26.65
C LEU A 236 -6.70 0.33 -25.95
N GLY A 237 -7.46 -0.17 -24.96
CA GLY A 237 -7.11 -1.39 -24.22
C GLY A 237 -5.89 -1.19 -23.30
N ALA A 238 -5.44 -2.29 -22.69
CA ALA A 238 -4.23 -2.27 -21.86
C ALA A 238 -2.98 -2.15 -22.72
N GLN A 239 -2.09 -1.24 -22.34
CA GLN A 239 -0.85 -0.95 -23.08
C GLN A 239 0.38 -1.38 -22.27
N PRO A 240 1.47 -1.81 -22.94
CA PRO A 240 2.73 -2.06 -22.27
C PRO A 240 3.19 -0.83 -21.49
N TYR A 241 3.79 -1.03 -20.31
CA TYR A 241 4.25 0.07 -19.46
C TYR A 241 5.27 0.97 -20.19
N THR A 242 6.14 0.37 -21.01
CA THR A 242 7.14 1.05 -21.84
C THR A 242 6.53 2.00 -22.86
N ASP A 243 5.28 1.77 -23.26
CA ASP A 243 4.59 2.56 -24.28
C ASP A 243 3.75 3.66 -23.64
N MET A 244 3.46 3.57 -22.35
CA MET A 244 2.63 4.56 -21.63
C MET A 244 3.10 6.01 -21.79
N PRO A 245 4.41 6.35 -21.84
CA PRO A 245 4.84 7.71 -22.13
C PRO A 245 4.26 8.27 -23.43
N LEU A 246 4.17 7.47 -24.49
CA LEU A 246 3.54 7.86 -25.77
C LEU A 246 2.06 8.19 -25.56
N TYR A 247 1.33 7.31 -24.88
CA TYR A 247 -0.10 7.46 -24.63
C TYR A 247 -0.43 8.65 -23.74
N TYR A 248 0.43 8.99 -22.77
CA TYR A 248 0.29 10.24 -22.02
C TYR A 248 0.54 11.44 -22.94
N ASN A 249 1.64 11.46 -23.69
CA ASN A 249 2.03 12.62 -24.49
C ASN A 249 1.08 12.97 -25.66
N MET A 250 0.23 12.04 -26.11
CA MET A 250 -0.82 12.39 -27.09
C MET A 250 -1.98 13.22 -26.50
N LEU A 251 -2.16 13.21 -25.18
CA LEU A 251 -3.30 13.81 -24.49
C LEU A 251 -3.15 15.33 -24.34
N ASP A 252 -4.28 16.04 -24.33
CA ASP A 252 -4.38 17.42 -23.89
C ASP A 252 -4.64 17.54 -22.39
N VAL A 253 -5.43 16.63 -21.83
CA VAL A 253 -5.78 16.59 -20.40
C VAL A 253 -5.86 15.13 -19.96
N LEU A 254 -5.32 14.82 -18.79
CA LEU A 254 -5.50 13.53 -18.13
C LEU A 254 -6.58 13.64 -17.05
N CYS A 255 -7.54 12.71 -17.05
CA CYS A 255 -8.56 12.58 -16.02
C CYS A 255 -8.25 11.39 -15.10
N ALA A 256 -8.00 11.66 -13.82
CA ALA A 256 -7.80 10.68 -12.76
C ALA A 256 -8.95 10.75 -11.74
N LEU A 257 -10.08 10.16 -12.11
CA LEU A 257 -11.39 10.38 -11.45
C LEU A 257 -11.70 9.33 -10.37
N SER A 258 -10.69 8.77 -9.71
CA SER A 258 -10.92 7.67 -8.78
C SER A 258 -11.66 8.12 -7.52
N VAL A 259 -12.68 7.35 -7.17
CA VAL A 259 -13.42 7.37 -5.90
C VAL A 259 -13.32 5.99 -5.24
N TYR A 260 -12.25 5.26 -5.55
CA TYR A 260 -12.05 3.89 -5.10
C TYR A 260 -11.32 3.89 -3.78
N SER A 261 -11.87 3.23 -2.77
CA SER A 261 -11.27 3.23 -1.43
C SER A 261 -9.80 2.81 -1.46
N TYR A 262 -9.39 1.85 -2.29
CA TYR A 262 -8.01 1.37 -2.36
C TYR A 262 -7.00 2.28 -3.08
N GLU A 263 -7.39 3.48 -3.52
CA GLU A 263 -6.49 4.39 -4.25
C GLU A 263 -5.52 5.17 -3.34
N SER A 264 -4.49 4.52 -2.78
CA SER A 264 -3.59 5.22 -1.85
C SER A 264 -2.67 6.23 -2.52
N CYS A 265 -2.10 5.88 -3.67
CA CYS A 265 -1.15 6.71 -4.42
C CYS A 265 -1.33 6.43 -5.93
N PRO A 266 -2.17 7.21 -6.64
CA PRO A 266 -2.47 6.93 -8.04
C PRO A 266 -1.26 7.22 -8.94
N SER A 267 -0.53 6.16 -9.35
CA SER A 267 0.66 6.30 -10.21
C SER A 267 0.36 7.06 -11.51
N THR A 268 -0.84 6.90 -12.07
CA THR A 268 -1.24 7.58 -13.31
C THR A 268 -1.23 9.10 -13.19
N VAL A 269 -1.49 9.64 -11.99
CA VAL A 269 -1.38 11.07 -11.71
C VAL A 269 0.09 11.51 -11.81
N ILE A 270 1.01 10.83 -11.14
CA ILE A 270 2.44 11.19 -11.14
C ILE A 270 3.05 11.00 -12.54
N GLU A 271 2.70 9.92 -13.24
CA GLU A 271 3.13 9.66 -14.62
C GLU A 271 2.65 10.74 -15.58
N GLY A 272 1.36 11.11 -15.52
CA GLY A 272 0.82 12.21 -16.33
C GLY A 272 1.47 13.55 -16.02
N MET A 273 1.67 13.85 -14.73
CA MET A 273 2.41 15.04 -14.30
C MET A 273 3.86 15.01 -14.81
N ALA A 274 4.52 13.85 -14.78
CA ALA A 274 5.87 13.66 -15.28
C ALA A 274 5.95 13.85 -16.81
N CYS A 275 4.91 13.50 -17.57
CA CYS A 275 4.84 13.86 -18.99
C CYS A 275 4.46 15.34 -19.24
N GLY A 276 4.31 16.15 -18.19
CA GLY A 276 3.95 17.56 -18.31
C GLY A 276 2.48 17.78 -18.70
N LEU A 277 1.59 16.83 -18.39
CA LEU A 277 0.17 16.98 -18.67
C LEU A 277 -0.55 17.77 -17.57
N PRO A 278 -1.51 18.62 -17.92
CA PRO A 278 -2.49 19.08 -16.96
C PRO A 278 -3.39 17.90 -16.54
N VAL A 279 -3.56 17.73 -15.23
CA VAL A 279 -4.35 16.63 -14.65
C VAL A 279 -5.59 17.20 -13.97
N VAL A 280 -6.76 16.63 -14.31
CA VAL A 280 -8.02 16.80 -13.58
C VAL A 280 -8.21 15.53 -12.74
N ALA A 281 -8.24 15.66 -11.43
CA ALA A 281 -8.42 14.53 -10.52
C ALA A 281 -9.48 14.83 -9.46
N THR A 282 -9.99 13.79 -8.82
CA THR A 282 -10.82 13.94 -7.63
C THR A 282 -10.03 14.49 -6.45
N ASN A 283 -10.69 15.28 -5.60
CA ASN A 283 -10.16 15.65 -4.29
C ASN A 283 -10.30 14.47 -3.31
N PHE A 284 -9.69 13.34 -3.64
CA PHE A 284 -9.85 12.09 -2.90
C PHE A 284 -8.55 11.29 -2.81
N ALA A 285 -8.38 10.64 -1.65
CA ALA A 285 -7.26 9.79 -1.32
C ALA A 285 -5.88 10.43 -1.57
N GLY A 286 -4.97 9.78 -2.30
CA GLY A 286 -3.62 10.30 -2.55
C GLY A 286 -3.53 11.41 -3.60
N ALA A 287 -4.55 11.62 -4.44
CA ALA A 287 -4.46 12.58 -5.56
C ALA A 287 -4.21 14.04 -5.14
N PRO A 288 -4.85 14.58 -4.07
CA PRO A 288 -4.62 15.95 -3.60
C PRO A 288 -3.19 16.20 -3.15
N GLU A 289 -2.60 15.23 -2.44
CA GLU A 289 -1.21 15.28 -1.99
C GLU A 289 -0.25 15.30 -3.17
N LEU A 290 -0.52 14.50 -4.21
CA LEU A 290 0.32 14.45 -5.40
C LEU A 290 0.21 15.73 -6.22
N LEU A 291 -0.99 16.24 -6.45
CA LEU A 291 -1.20 17.40 -7.33
C LEU A 291 -0.89 18.73 -6.64
N GLY A 292 -1.32 18.92 -5.38
CA GLY A 292 -1.35 20.23 -4.76
C GLY A 292 -2.00 21.28 -5.68
N SER A 293 -1.33 22.41 -5.91
CA SER A 293 -1.78 23.45 -6.85
C SER A 293 -1.41 23.20 -8.32
N CYS A 294 -0.88 22.02 -8.66
CA CYS A 294 -0.36 21.69 -9.99
C CYS A 294 -1.36 20.91 -10.86
N GLY A 295 -2.61 20.81 -10.44
CA GLY A 295 -3.71 20.22 -11.21
C GLY A 295 -5.04 20.94 -10.96
N ARG A 296 -6.14 20.29 -11.37
CA ARG A 296 -7.51 20.64 -10.97
C ARG A 296 -8.03 19.52 -10.09
N LEU A 297 -8.36 19.85 -8.84
CA LEU A 297 -9.00 18.93 -7.91
C LEU A 297 -10.51 19.17 -7.94
N ILE A 298 -11.28 18.10 -8.13
CA ILE A 298 -12.74 18.13 -8.18
C ILE A 298 -13.28 17.55 -6.88
N GLU A 299 -14.05 18.35 -6.15
CA GLU A 299 -14.72 17.89 -4.94
C GLU A 299 -15.67 16.73 -5.24
N ILE A 300 -15.74 15.78 -4.31
CA ILE A 300 -16.60 14.61 -4.42
C ILE A 300 -17.66 14.65 -3.32
N GLU A 301 -18.87 14.20 -3.64
CA GLU A 301 -19.88 13.92 -2.63
C GLU A 301 -19.57 12.54 -2.04
N ARG A 302 -19.18 12.49 -0.76
CA ARG A 302 -18.83 11.23 -0.10
C ARG A 302 -20.10 10.52 0.37
N PHE A 303 -20.14 9.21 0.16
CA PHE A 303 -21.21 8.39 0.71
C PHE A 303 -20.95 8.06 2.18
N GLU A 304 -22.02 7.95 2.97
CA GLU A 304 -21.94 7.50 4.37
C GLU A 304 -21.62 6.00 4.48
N ASP A 305 -22.15 5.22 3.54
CA ASP A 305 -21.86 3.81 3.33
C ASP A 305 -21.22 3.61 1.94
N GLU A 306 -20.18 2.78 1.86
CA GLU A 306 -19.36 2.61 0.66
C GLU A 306 -19.69 1.30 -0.09
N PRO A 307 -20.75 1.28 -0.92
CA PRO A 307 -21.07 0.08 -1.68
C PRO A 307 -19.94 -0.23 -2.65
N LEU A 308 -19.55 -1.51 -2.69
CA LEU A 308 -18.58 -2.02 -3.67
C LEU A 308 -17.23 -1.26 -3.67
N ASN A 309 -16.83 -0.70 -2.53
CA ASN A 309 -15.59 0.06 -2.36
C ASN A 309 -15.56 1.40 -3.15
N VAL A 310 -16.73 1.90 -3.53
CA VAL A 310 -16.91 3.23 -4.13
C VAL A 310 -17.29 4.20 -3.02
N THR A 311 -16.48 5.26 -2.83
CA THR A 311 -16.58 6.14 -1.65
C THR A 311 -17.34 7.43 -1.89
N GLY A 312 -17.72 7.70 -3.14
CA GLY A 312 -18.44 8.91 -3.47
C GLY A 312 -18.86 9.01 -4.92
N TYR A 313 -19.51 10.12 -5.20
CA TYR A 313 -20.02 10.51 -6.50
C TYR A 313 -19.40 11.83 -6.95
N ILE A 314 -19.30 12.00 -8.26
CA ILE A 314 -18.84 13.23 -8.90
C ILE A 314 -19.82 13.55 -10.02
N ALA A 315 -20.33 14.78 -10.02
CA ALA A 315 -21.18 15.25 -11.10
C ALA A 315 -20.36 15.37 -12.42
N PRO A 316 -20.75 14.69 -13.51
CA PRO A 316 -20.05 14.76 -14.80
C PRO A 316 -19.90 16.19 -15.33
N GLU A 317 -20.86 17.08 -15.04
CA GLU A 317 -20.87 18.48 -15.45
C GLU A 317 -19.69 19.25 -14.87
N VAL A 318 -19.34 19.02 -13.61
CA VAL A 318 -18.23 19.69 -12.93
C VAL A 318 -16.88 19.26 -13.54
N ILE A 319 -16.75 17.98 -13.87
CA ILE A 319 -15.56 17.45 -14.55
C ILE A 319 -15.46 18.06 -15.96
N SER A 320 -16.59 18.09 -16.66
CA SER A 320 -16.74 18.64 -18.01
C SER A 320 -16.33 20.12 -18.06
N ASP A 321 -16.76 20.94 -17.10
CA ASP A 321 -16.37 22.36 -17.00
C ASP A 321 -14.86 22.51 -16.80
N ALA A 322 -14.28 21.78 -15.84
CA ALA A 322 -12.83 21.83 -15.59
C ALA A 322 -12.00 21.42 -16.81
N VAL A 323 -12.45 20.40 -17.56
CA VAL A 323 -11.80 19.98 -18.80
C VAL A 323 -11.96 21.05 -19.88
N ARG A 324 -13.14 21.63 -20.07
CA ARG A 324 -13.39 22.69 -21.06
C ARG A 324 -12.54 23.93 -20.81
N ASP A 325 -12.44 24.37 -19.56
CA ASP A 325 -11.60 25.50 -19.17
C ASP A 325 -10.15 25.28 -19.59
N LEU A 326 -9.62 24.09 -19.30
CA LEU A 326 -8.28 23.71 -19.74
C LEU A 326 -8.18 23.65 -21.26
N LEU A 327 -9.14 23.05 -21.97
CA LEU A 327 -9.11 22.94 -23.44
C LEU A 327 -9.21 24.30 -24.14
N ASN A 328 -9.90 25.28 -23.54
CA ASN A 328 -10.05 26.63 -24.08
C ASN A 328 -8.79 27.50 -23.92
N SER A 329 -7.84 27.11 -23.06
CA SER A 329 -6.65 27.90 -22.75
C SER A 329 -5.36 27.11 -22.89
N LYS A 330 -4.72 27.17 -24.07
CA LYS A 330 -3.41 26.51 -24.31
C LYS A 330 -2.35 26.97 -23.32
N THR A 331 -2.26 28.28 -23.08
CA THR A 331 -1.31 28.89 -22.13
C THR A 331 -1.47 28.34 -20.71
N GLU A 332 -2.71 28.10 -20.28
CA GLU A 332 -2.99 27.54 -18.96
C GLU A 332 -2.60 26.07 -18.88
N ARG A 333 -2.87 25.28 -19.93
CA ARG A 333 -2.42 23.88 -20.01
C ARG A 333 -0.90 23.78 -19.92
N GLU A 334 -0.17 24.61 -20.65
CA GLU A 334 1.29 24.63 -20.66
C GLU A 334 1.83 25.02 -19.28
N LYS A 335 1.34 26.11 -18.68
CA LYS A 335 1.74 26.53 -17.33
C LYS A 335 1.42 25.48 -16.26
N LEU A 336 0.25 24.84 -16.34
CA LEU A 336 -0.15 23.82 -15.38
C LEU A 336 0.71 22.57 -15.54
N GLY A 337 0.96 22.15 -16.79
CA GLY A 337 1.83 21.03 -17.15
C GLY A 337 3.29 21.22 -16.71
N GLU A 338 3.86 22.41 -16.89
CA GLU A 338 5.21 22.74 -16.41
C GLU A 338 5.32 22.63 -14.88
N ARG A 339 4.33 23.16 -14.15
CA ARG A 339 4.28 23.04 -12.69
C ARG A 339 4.09 21.59 -12.26
N ALA A 340 3.23 20.84 -12.96
CA ALA A 340 3.00 19.42 -12.73
C ALA A 340 4.30 18.62 -12.90
N ARG A 341 5.04 18.82 -14.00
CA ARG A 341 6.37 18.21 -14.21
C ARG A 341 7.32 18.54 -13.09
N LYS A 342 7.50 19.83 -12.78
CA LYS A 342 8.42 20.27 -11.73
C LYS A 342 8.08 19.64 -10.37
N ARG A 343 6.79 19.45 -10.08
CA ARG A 343 6.34 18.78 -8.86
C ARG A 343 6.59 17.26 -8.92
N ALA A 344 6.28 16.60 -10.03
CA ALA A 344 6.46 15.16 -10.23
C ALA A 344 7.91 14.72 -10.04
N LEU A 345 8.88 15.57 -10.43
CA LEU A 345 10.31 15.31 -10.24
C LEU A 345 10.73 15.16 -8.76
N ASN A 346 9.92 15.63 -7.80
CA ASN A 346 10.17 15.40 -6.37
C ASN A 346 9.68 14.03 -5.89
N PHE A 347 8.89 13.33 -6.72
CA PHE A 347 8.39 11.98 -6.47
C PHE A 347 9.15 10.98 -7.34
N SER A 348 10.48 11.03 -7.35
CA SER A 348 11.27 10.00 -8.04
C SER A 348 11.33 8.71 -7.21
N TRP A 349 11.55 7.58 -7.88
CA TRP A 349 11.82 6.33 -7.18
C TRP A 349 13.06 6.41 -6.27
N ASP A 350 14.05 7.22 -6.67
CA ASP A 350 15.25 7.48 -5.87
C ASP A 350 14.95 8.24 -4.57
N CYS A 351 14.10 9.28 -4.63
CA CYS A 351 13.64 10.01 -3.45
C CYS A 351 12.91 9.08 -2.47
N MET A 352 12.03 8.24 -2.99
CA MET A 352 11.29 7.24 -2.21
C MET A 352 12.23 6.21 -1.58
N ALA A 353 13.25 5.72 -2.29
CA ALA A 353 14.24 4.80 -1.75
C ALA A 353 15.05 5.45 -0.61
N GLN A 354 15.55 6.68 -0.79
CA GLN A 354 16.29 7.42 0.23
C GLN A 354 15.47 7.67 1.51
N GLN A 355 14.17 7.95 1.37
CA GLN A 355 13.26 8.07 2.52
C GLN A 355 13.15 6.76 3.30
N HIS A 356 13.06 5.61 2.62
CA HIS A 356 13.08 4.31 3.28
C HIS A 356 14.42 4.02 3.95
N MET A 357 15.55 4.34 3.30
CA MET A 357 16.88 4.19 3.90
C MET A 357 16.97 4.97 5.22
N THR A 358 16.55 6.23 5.20
CA THR A 358 16.51 7.09 6.40
C THR A 358 15.59 6.52 7.48
N LEU A 359 14.43 5.98 7.09
CA LEU A 359 13.52 5.33 8.03
C LEU A 359 14.17 4.11 8.71
N PHE A 360 14.80 3.22 7.93
CA PHE A 360 15.49 2.06 8.49
C PHE A 360 16.64 2.47 9.42
N GLU A 361 17.44 3.46 9.05
CA GLU A 361 18.50 4.01 9.92
C GLU A 361 17.94 4.50 11.26
N ASN A 362 16.87 5.30 11.23
CA ASN A 362 16.22 5.82 12.44
C ASN A 362 15.66 4.69 13.32
N LEU A 363 15.05 3.67 12.72
CA LEU A 363 14.50 2.53 13.45
C LEU A 363 15.61 1.66 14.07
N ARG A 364 16.75 1.50 13.39
CA ARG A 364 17.94 0.81 13.96
C ARG A 364 18.49 1.55 15.16
N ILE A 365 18.63 2.87 15.08
CA ILE A 365 19.05 3.71 16.21
C ILE A 365 18.08 3.53 17.39
N LYS A 366 16.77 3.47 17.12
CA LYS A 366 15.74 3.23 18.15
C LYS A 366 15.85 1.84 18.77
N ARG A 367 16.15 0.80 17.98
CA ARG A 367 16.39 -0.58 18.43
C ARG A 367 17.60 -0.67 19.37
N ASP A 368 18.70 -0.02 18.99
CA ASP A 368 19.99 -0.11 19.70
C ASP A 368 20.06 0.83 20.92
N ALA A 369 19.02 1.64 21.13
CA ALA A 369 18.92 2.54 22.28
C ALA A 369 18.82 1.74 23.60
N PRO A 370 19.56 2.12 24.66
CA PRO A 370 19.53 1.42 25.96
C PRO A 370 18.14 1.35 26.62
N ALA A 371 17.26 2.29 26.27
CA ALA A 371 15.89 2.38 26.79
C ALA A 371 14.86 1.60 25.95
N CYS A 372 15.28 0.91 24.87
CA CYS A 372 14.37 0.14 24.06
C CYS A 372 13.80 -1.04 24.88
N PRO A 373 12.46 -1.12 25.06
CA PRO A 373 11.86 -2.23 25.80
C PRO A 373 12.21 -3.56 25.14
N ILE A 374 12.55 -4.57 25.94
CA ILE A 374 12.63 -5.96 25.46
C ILE A 374 11.20 -6.36 25.09
N PRO A 375 10.92 -6.72 23.82
CA PRO A 375 9.55 -7.02 23.41
C PRO A 375 9.05 -8.29 24.11
N ILE A 376 8.12 -8.15 25.07
CA ILE A 376 7.31 -9.26 25.57
C ILE A 376 6.13 -9.40 24.62
N THR A 377 5.91 -10.58 24.06
CA THR A 377 4.82 -10.77 23.09
C THR A 377 4.00 -12.02 23.34
N VAL A 378 2.70 -11.83 23.11
CA VAL A 378 1.66 -12.85 23.02
C VAL A 378 1.29 -12.96 21.54
N SER A 379 1.51 -14.13 20.94
CA SER A 379 1.09 -14.40 19.55
C SER A 379 0.01 -15.49 19.53
N PHE A 380 -0.92 -15.37 18.59
CA PHE A 380 -1.96 -16.36 18.31
C PHE A 380 -1.58 -17.12 17.04
N THR A 381 -1.06 -18.34 17.18
CA THR A 381 -0.71 -19.19 16.03
C THR A 381 -1.79 -20.26 15.81
N GLN A 382 -2.02 -20.67 14.55
CA GLN A 382 -2.71 -21.95 14.30
C GLN A 382 -1.92 -23.07 14.99
N GLY A 383 -2.57 -23.86 15.83
CA GLY A 383 -1.92 -24.96 16.54
C GLY A 383 -1.41 -26.01 15.55
N CYS A 384 -0.09 -26.15 15.43
CA CYS A 384 0.51 -27.31 14.78
C CYS A 384 0.57 -28.49 15.77
N ASP A 385 0.37 -29.71 15.28
CA ASP A 385 0.61 -30.90 16.10
C ASP A 385 2.12 -31.16 16.29
N ALA A 386 2.46 -32.20 17.06
CA ALA A 386 3.86 -32.56 17.36
C ALA A 386 4.70 -32.93 16.11
N SER A 387 4.05 -33.08 14.95
CA SER A 387 4.65 -33.31 13.63
C SER A 387 4.74 -32.05 12.75
N GLY A 388 4.29 -30.88 13.23
CA GLY A 388 4.34 -29.63 12.47
C GLY A 388 3.20 -29.45 11.46
N VAL A 389 2.16 -30.30 11.50
CA VAL A 389 1.00 -30.20 10.59
C VAL A 389 -0.07 -29.28 11.21
N PRO A 390 -0.62 -28.30 10.46
CA PRO A 390 -1.67 -27.42 10.96
C PRO A 390 -2.93 -28.22 11.33
N LYS A 391 -3.38 -28.13 12.59
CA LYS A 391 -4.72 -28.63 12.96
C LYS A 391 -5.76 -27.60 12.52
N SER A 392 -6.81 -28.06 11.84
CA SER A 392 -7.97 -27.20 11.59
C SER A 392 -8.55 -26.71 12.93
N MET A 393 -8.74 -25.39 13.02
CA MET A 393 -9.45 -24.66 14.08
C MET A 393 -8.98 -24.84 15.54
N SER A 394 -7.75 -24.47 15.87
CA SER A 394 -7.42 -24.01 17.24
C SER A 394 -6.33 -22.94 17.23
N LYS A 395 -6.49 -21.87 18.02
CA LYS A 395 -5.57 -20.72 18.10
C LYS A 395 -4.85 -20.78 19.46
N GLY A 396 -3.59 -21.21 19.45
CA GLY A 396 -2.77 -21.34 20.65
C GLY A 396 -2.00 -20.07 21.02
N PHE A 397 -1.81 -19.87 22.33
CA PHE A 397 -1.01 -18.80 22.97
C PHE A 397 0.46 -19.22 23.13
N ASN A 398 1.42 -18.35 22.84
CA ASN A 398 2.83 -18.52 23.23
C ASN A 398 3.37 -17.26 23.95
N TYR A 399 3.98 -17.48 25.12
CA TYR A 399 4.77 -16.48 25.86
C TYR A 399 6.25 -16.80 25.66
N LEU A 400 7.03 -15.88 25.09
CA LEU A 400 8.47 -16.05 24.93
C LEU A 400 9.21 -14.95 25.70
N GLY A 401 9.61 -15.28 26.93
CA GLY A 401 10.65 -14.56 27.64
C GLY A 401 12.03 -14.98 27.11
N SER A 402 12.91 -14.03 26.89
CA SER A 402 14.32 -14.29 26.53
C SER A 402 15.00 -15.14 27.61
N VAL A 403 15.68 -16.24 27.26
CA VAL A 403 16.99 -16.67 27.78
C VAL A 403 17.55 -17.77 26.86
N GLN A 404 18.85 -17.68 26.58
CA GLN A 404 19.71 -18.67 25.94
C GLN A 404 19.46 -20.10 26.45
N GLY A 405 18.94 -21.00 25.62
CA GLY A 405 18.79 -22.42 25.96
C GLY A 405 17.81 -23.15 25.03
N PRO A 406 17.86 -24.49 24.94
CA PRO A 406 16.90 -25.25 24.15
C PRO A 406 15.51 -25.01 24.73
N LEU A 407 14.59 -24.53 23.88
CA LEU A 407 13.22 -24.18 24.24
C LEU A 407 12.58 -25.28 25.12
N PRO A 408 12.13 -24.97 26.34
CA PRO A 408 11.20 -25.84 27.03
C PRO A 408 9.88 -25.83 26.26
N ARG A 409 9.43 -27.00 25.82
CA ARG A 409 8.02 -27.21 25.49
C ARG A 409 7.22 -27.09 26.77
N ILE A 410 6.44 -26.02 26.93
CA ILE A 410 5.35 -26.00 27.89
C ILE A 410 4.12 -25.47 27.18
N SER A 411 3.24 -26.39 26.77
CA SER A 411 1.83 -26.07 26.63
C SER A 411 1.32 -25.78 28.04
N PHE A 412 0.77 -24.58 28.28
CA PHE A 412 -0.07 -24.42 29.46
C PHE A 412 -1.49 -24.85 29.08
N LEU A 413 -1.70 -26.17 29.16
CA LEU A 413 -3.00 -26.86 29.13
C LEU A 413 -3.88 -26.74 27.87
N GLY A 414 -3.39 -26.16 26.77
CA GLY A 414 -4.07 -26.28 25.45
C GLY A 414 -5.48 -25.69 25.39
N GLN A 415 -5.71 -24.53 26.03
CA GLN A 415 -7.01 -23.84 25.99
C GLN A 415 -7.02 -22.64 25.05
N ASP A 416 -8.08 -22.51 24.25
CA ASP A 416 -8.33 -21.35 23.37
C ASP A 416 -8.79 -20.12 24.18
N MET A 417 -8.41 -18.92 23.72
CA MET A 417 -8.78 -17.64 24.32
C MET A 417 -9.25 -16.64 23.25
N SER A 418 -10.22 -15.80 23.59
CA SER A 418 -10.79 -14.79 22.69
C SER A 418 -9.90 -13.54 22.55
N LEU A 419 -10.08 -12.79 21.46
CA LEU A 419 -9.34 -11.55 21.16
C LEU A 419 -9.45 -10.51 22.31
N ILE A 420 -10.64 -10.40 22.91
CA ILE A 420 -10.93 -9.48 24.00
C ILE A 420 -10.22 -9.92 25.30
N GLU A 421 -10.15 -11.22 25.57
CA GLU A 421 -9.42 -11.75 26.73
C GLU A 421 -7.90 -11.55 26.58
N GLY A 422 -7.36 -11.75 25.37
CA GLY A 422 -5.94 -11.47 25.07
C GLY A 422 -5.59 -9.98 25.19
N LEU A 423 -6.47 -9.10 24.71
CA LEU A 423 -6.33 -7.66 24.89
C LEU A 423 -6.40 -7.27 26.37
N GLY A 424 -7.34 -7.86 27.13
CA GLY A 424 -7.44 -7.65 28.57
C GLY A 424 -6.17 -8.04 29.32
N LEU A 425 -5.58 -9.19 29.01
CA LEU A 425 -4.29 -9.62 29.61
C LEU A 425 -3.14 -8.68 29.26
N HIS A 426 -3.11 -8.16 28.03
CA HIS A 426 -2.08 -7.21 27.62
C HIS A 426 -2.22 -5.87 28.36
N LEU A 427 -3.45 -5.34 28.45
CA LEU A 427 -3.71 -4.07 29.14
C LEU A 427 -3.40 -4.14 30.65
N MET A 428 -3.62 -5.28 31.30
CA MET A 428 -3.27 -5.50 32.72
C MET A 428 -1.78 -5.36 33.03
N GLN A 429 -0.90 -5.41 32.03
CA GLN A 429 0.54 -5.22 32.21
C GLN A 429 0.92 -3.73 32.38
N TYR A 430 0.07 -2.82 31.94
CA TYR A 430 0.38 -1.39 31.85
C TYR A 430 -0.62 -0.50 32.59
N LEU A 431 -1.83 -1.00 32.86
CA LEU A 431 -2.94 -0.23 33.43
C LEU A 431 -3.42 -0.85 34.74
N HIS A 432 -4.00 -0.02 35.61
CA HIS A 432 -4.61 -0.49 36.86
C HIS A 432 -5.84 -1.37 36.54
N PRO A 433 -6.15 -2.41 37.33
CA PRO A 433 -7.25 -3.34 37.03
C PRO A 433 -8.62 -2.68 36.78
N ASN A 434 -8.89 -1.55 37.44
CA ASN A 434 -10.12 -0.77 37.26
C ASN A 434 -10.18 -0.06 35.89
N GLU A 435 -9.02 0.30 35.32
CA GLU A 435 -8.93 0.91 33.98
C GLU A 435 -9.11 -0.15 32.88
N VAL A 436 -8.55 -1.35 33.11
CA VAL A 436 -8.79 -2.50 32.23
C VAL A 436 -10.26 -2.92 32.27
N GLU A 437 -10.90 -2.92 33.45
CA GLU A 437 -12.34 -3.15 33.60
C GLU A 437 -13.15 -2.16 32.75
N ALA A 438 -12.85 -0.86 32.85
CA ALA A 438 -13.54 0.16 32.08
C ALA A 438 -13.35 -0.01 30.55
N ALA A 439 -12.15 -0.37 30.12
CA ALA A 439 -11.84 -0.65 28.72
C ALA A 439 -12.59 -1.88 28.19
N LEU A 440 -12.61 -2.98 28.96
CA LEU A 440 -13.34 -4.20 28.58
C LEU A 440 -14.86 -3.99 28.57
N LEU A 441 -15.40 -3.19 29.51
CA LEU A 441 -16.81 -2.82 29.52
C LEU A 441 -17.23 -2.00 28.29
N GLY A 442 -16.32 -1.23 27.70
CA GLY A 442 -16.56 -0.51 26.44
C GLY A 442 -16.47 -1.39 25.19
N LEU A 443 -15.80 -2.54 25.28
CA LEU A 443 -15.56 -3.45 24.16
C LEU A 443 -16.53 -4.64 24.11
N CYS A 444 -17.11 -5.03 25.24
CA CYS A 444 -18.07 -6.12 25.32
C CYS A 444 -19.50 -5.64 25.02
N SER A 445 -20.30 -6.53 24.44
CA SER A 445 -21.72 -6.29 24.14
C SER A 445 -22.58 -6.03 25.38
N ASP A 446 -22.14 -6.54 26.55
CA ASP A 446 -22.85 -6.41 27.81
C ASP A 446 -21.89 -6.52 29.02
N ARG A 447 -22.37 -5.99 30.15
CA ARG A 447 -21.61 -5.83 31.40
C ARG A 447 -21.27 -7.15 32.08
N ASP A 448 -22.14 -8.15 32.00
CA ASP A 448 -21.91 -9.46 32.64
C ASP A 448 -20.83 -10.25 31.91
N THR A 449 -20.76 -10.15 30.59
CA THR A 449 -19.71 -10.74 29.77
C THR A 449 -18.34 -10.10 30.09
N ALA A 450 -18.27 -8.77 30.17
CA ALA A 450 -17.05 -8.07 30.55
C ALA A 450 -16.56 -8.47 31.95
N TYR A 451 -17.45 -8.58 32.94
CA TYR A 451 -17.09 -8.99 34.29
C TYR A 451 -16.58 -10.43 34.38
N LYS A 452 -17.21 -11.36 33.65
CA LYS A 452 -16.74 -12.76 33.57
C LYS A 452 -15.34 -12.83 32.92
N MET A 453 -15.12 -12.06 31.86
CA MET A 453 -13.82 -11.98 31.18
C MET A 453 -12.76 -11.37 32.08
N LEU A 454 -13.03 -10.24 32.74
CA LEU A 454 -12.09 -9.59 33.65
C LEU A 454 -11.70 -10.51 34.81
N ARG A 455 -12.66 -11.23 35.42
CA ARG A 455 -12.36 -12.22 36.47
C ARG A 455 -11.45 -13.33 35.97
N LYS A 456 -11.69 -13.83 34.76
CA LYS A 456 -10.89 -14.90 34.14
C LYS A 456 -9.47 -14.42 33.82
N VAL A 457 -9.33 -13.24 33.22
CA VAL A 457 -8.05 -12.57 32.90
C VAL A 457 -7.25 -12.28 34.17
N ARG A 458 -7.90 -11.74 35.21
CA ARG A 458 -7.26 -11.42 36.50
C ARG A 458 -6.80 -12.68 37.23
N HIS A 459 -7.65 -13.71 37.30
CA HIS A 459 -7.27 -14.98 37.92
C HIS A 459 -6.09 -15.64 37.20
N PHE A 460 -6.06 -15.58 35.86
CA PHE A 460 -4.95 -16.09 35.07
C PHE A 460 -3.67 -15.27 35.28
N SER A 461 -3.77 -13.94 35.32
CA SER A 461 -2.65 -13.06 35.66
C SER A 461 -2.09 -13.36 37.05
N ASP A 462 -2.96 -13.50 38.06
CA ASP A 462 -2.57 -13.80 39.44
C ASP A 462 -1.85 -15.15 39.53
N MET A 463 -2.27 -16.16 38.75
CA MET A 463 -1.59 -17.46 38.63
C MET A 463 -0.20 -17.37 37.99
N LEU A 464 0.02 -16.41 37.08
CA LEU A 464 1.33 -16.19 36.43
C LEU A 464 2.29 -15.38 37.31
N THR A 465 1.77 -14.62 38.27
CA THR A 465 2.55 -13.76 39.18
C THR A 465 2.69 -14.29 40.60
N ALA A 466 2.10 -15.44 40.92
CA ALA A 466 2.28 -16.11 42.21
C ALA A 466 3.72 -16.68 42.29
N PRO A 467 4.40 -16.56 43.45
CA PRO A 467 5.81 -16.92 43.61
C PRO A 467 6.13 -18.41 43.46
#